data_AF-A0A6L4WQJ2-F1
#
_entry.id   AF-A0A6L4WQJ2-F1
#
_cell.length_a   1.000
_cell.length_b   1.000
_cell.length_c   1.000
_cell.angle_alpha   90.00
_cell.angle_beta   90.00
_cell.angle_gamma   90.00
#
_symmetry.space_group_name_H-M   'P 1'
#
loop_
_entity.id
_entity.type
_entity.pdbx_description
1 polymer ?
#
loop_
_entity_poly.entity_id
_entity_poly.type
_entity_poly.pdbx_seq_one_letter_code
_entity_poly.pdbx_strand_id
1 'polypeptide(L)'
;QLTFTRHNKKNKFVKLTKKAKIYIQEKLKLDWSPEQISGVMKKQKLSYAVSYETIYRYIYHNKSCGGRLYFRLRHKNKKYHKRSNDYNTRGIIKNRISIDKRPKVVERKSRVGDWEIDTVIGANHKGALVTIV
;
A
#
# COMPACT_ATOMS: atom_id res chain seq x y z
N GLN A 1 19.70 -30.64 29.06
CA GLN A 1 18.51 -31.30 28.47
C GLN A 1 17.66 -30.39 27.57
N LEU A 2 17.49 -29.11 27.87
CA LEU A 2 16.68 -28.15 27.06
C LEU A 2 17.15 -27.94 25.61
N THR A 3 18.44 -28.09 25.33
CA THR A 3 19.02 -27.86 24.00
C THR A 3 18.62 -28.94 22.99
N PHE A 4 18.61 -30.21 23.42
CA PHE A 4 18.22 -31.36 22.58
C PHE A 4 16.74 -31.32 22.21
N THR A 5 15.86 -30.98 23.17
CA THR A 5 14.43 -30.83 22.91
C THR A 5 14.13 -29.70 21.93
N ARG A 6 14.87 -28.58 22.00
CA ARG A 6 14.76 -27.47 21.03
C ARG A 6 15.24 -27.88 19.64
N HIS A 7 16.34 -28.62 19.55
CA HIS A 7 16.86 -29.11 18.26
C HIS A 7 15.95 -30.13 17.59
N ASN A 8 15.22 -30.93 18.37
CA ASN A 8 14.31 -31.94 17.84
C ASN A 8 12.93 -31.35 17.49
N LYS A 9 12.45 -30.36 18.25
CA LYS A 9 11.19 -29.63 17.99
C LYS A 9 11.32 -28.51 16.96
N LYS A 10 12.52 -28.15 16.51
CA LYS A 10 12.68 -27.07 15.52
C LYS A 10 12.02 -27.47 14.20
N ASN A 11 11.30 -26.54 13.60
CA ASN A 11 10.75 -26.74 12.27
C ASN A 11 11.89 -26.98 11.28
N LYS A 12 11.89 -28.16 10.64
CA LYS A 12 12.84 -28.49 9.59
C LYS A 12 12.46 -27.75 8.31
N PHE A 13 13.47 -27.40 7.50
CA PHE A 13 13.24 -26.80 6.20
C PHE A 13 12.49 -27.79 5.30
N VAL A 14 11.25 -27.46 4.94
CA VAL A 14 10.45 -28.25 4.00
C VAL A 14 10.64 -27.65 2.60
N LYS A 15 11.17 -28.44 1.67
CA LYS A 15 11.20 -28.06 0.25
C LYS A 15 9.76 -27.89 -0.24
N LEU A 16 9.48 -26.76 -0.90
CA LEU A 16 8.16 -26.49 -1.44
C LEU A 16 7.87 -27.43 -2.63
N THR A 17 7.07 -28.47 -2.38
CA THR A 17 6.74 -29.51 -3.38
C THR A 17 5.87 -28.96 -4.51
N LYS A 18 5.86 -29.64 -5.66
CA LYS A 18 5.02 -29.26 -6.82
C LYS A 18 3.53 -29.22 -6.46
N LYS A 19 3.06 -30.20 -5.67
CA LYS A 19 1.67 -30.27 -5.15
C LYS A 19 1.32 -29.04 -4.30
N ALA A 20 2.20 -28.64 -3.38
CA ALA A 20 1.99 -27.44 -2.57
C ALA A 20 1.93 -26.17 -3.43
N LYS A 21 2.80 -26.02 -4.45
CA LYS A 21 2.76 -24.87 -5.36
C LYS A 21 1.45 -24.76 -6.11
N ILE A 22 0.96 -25.86 -6.67
CA ILE A 22 -0.32 -25.91 -7.39
C ILE A 22 -1.46 -25.48 -6.47
N TYR A 23 -1.54 -26.08 -5.28
CA TYR A 23 -2.57 -25.75 -4.29
C TYR A 23 -2.52 -24.26 -3.88
N ILE A 24 -1.34 -23.73 -3.58
CA ILE A 24 -1.16 -22.31 -3.25
C ILE A 24 -1.64 -21.42 -4.38
N GLN A 25 -1.28 -21.71 -5.63
CA GLN A 25 -1.69 -20.92 -6.78
C GLN A 25 -3.20 -20.95 -6.99
N GLU A 26 -3.85 -22.11 -6.82
CA GLU A 26 -5.31 -22.25 -6.91
C GLU A 26 -6.02 -21.43 -5.84
N LYS A 27 -5.56 -21.52 -4.58
CA LYS A 27 -6.19 -20.75 -3.48
C LYS A 27 -5.91 -19.25 -3.57
N LEU A 28 -4.74 -18.85 -4.05
CA LEU A 28 -4.48 -17.43 -4.35
C LEU A 28 -5.38 -16.91 -5.47
N LYS A 29 -5.77 -17.72 -6.46
CA LYS A 29 -6.75 -17.30 -7.49
C LYS A 29 -8.14 -17.07 -6.92
N LEU A 30 -8.47 -17.71 -5.80
CA LEU A 30 -9.69 -17.50 -5.02
C LEU A 30 -9.54 -16.37 -3.97
N ASP A 31 -8.45 -15.60 -4.04
CA ASP A 31 -8.11 -14.48 -3.15
C ASP A 31 -7.99 -14.86 -1.66
N TRP A 32 -7.58 -16.10 -1.38
CA TRP A 32 -7.24 -16.53 -0.02
C TRP A 32 -5.90 -15.94 0.43
N SER A 33 -5.83 -15.55 1.71
CA SER A 33 -4.59 -15.08 2.32
C SER A 33 -3.60 -16.24 2.57
N PRO A 34 -2.28 -16.00 2.55
CA PRO A 34 -1.29 -17.00 2.91
C PRO A 34 -1.54 -17.70 4.27
N GLU A 35 -2.06 -16.96 5.24
CA GLU A 35 -2.45 -17.47 6.56
C GLU A 35 -3.65 -18.42 6.47
N GLN A 36 -4.67 -18.08 5.67
CA GLN A 36 -5.83 -18.94 5.43
C GLN A 36 -5.41 -20.24 4.73
N ILE A 37 -4.58 -20.13 3.70
CA ILE A 37 -4.05 -21.29 2.96
C ILE A 37 -3.29 -22.21 3.93
N SER A 38 -2.32 -21.67 4.67
CA SER A 38 -1.53 -22.46 5.63
C SER A 38 -2.42 -23.08 6.73
N GLY A 39 -3.39 -22.32 7.25
CA GLY A 39 -4.33 -22.79 8.26
C GLY A 39 -5.19 -23.95 7.78
N VAL A 40 -5.73 -23.88 6.55
CA VAL A 40 -6.53 -24.97 5.98
C VAL A 40 -5.68 -26.19 5.64
N MET A 41 -4.47 -26.01 5.10
CA MET A 41 -3.54 -27.12 4.87
C MET A 41 -3.23 -27.87 6.16
N LYS A 42 -3.03 -27.15 7.27
CA LYS A 42 -2.80 -27.72 8.60
C LYS A 42 -4.03 -28.41 9.15
N LYS A 43 -5.22 -27.80 9.02
CA LYS A 43 -6.50 -28.37 9.47
C LYS A 43 -6.83 -29.68 8.75
N GLN A 44 -6.54 -29.75 7.45
CA GLN A 44 -6.75 -30.94 6.61
C GLN A 44 -5.62 -31.98 6.74
N LYS A 45 -4.61 -31.74 7.58
CA LYS A 45 -3.45 -32.62 7.78
C LYS A 45 -2.78 -33.06 6.46
N LEU A 46 -2.69 -32.14 5.50
CA LEU A 46 -2.06 -32.43 4.21
C LEU A 46 -0.57 -32.74 4.42
N SER A 47 -0.07 -33.79 3.78
CA SER A 47 1.34 -34.21 3.88
C SER A 47 2.34 -33.16 3.36
N TYR A 48 1.86 -32.21 2.56
CA TYR A 48 2.61 -31.09 2.00
C TYR A 48 2.19 -29.73 2.60
N ALA A 49 1.63 -29.72 3.80
CA ALA A 49 1.31 -28.49 4.51
C ALA A 49 2.57 -27.64 4.75
N VAL A 50 2.46 -26.33 4.49
CA VAL A 50 3.55 -25.37 4.66
C VAL A 50 3.12 -24.21 5.55
N SER A 51 4.09 -23.54 6.17
CA SER A 51 3.84 -22.31 6.92
C SER A 51 3.46 -21.16 5.98
N TYR A 52 2.69 -20.20 6.48
CA TYR A 52 2.36 -18.97 5.75
C TYR A 52 3.62 -18.20 5.32
N GLU A 53 4.68 -18.22 6.11
CA GLU A 53 5.97 -17.62 5.77
C GLU A 53 6.61 -18.26 4.53
N THR A 54 6.47 -19.58 4.38
CA THR A 54 6.94 -20.29 3.17
C THR A 54 6.16 -19.85 1.94
N ILE A 55 4.86 -19.61 2.09
CA ILE A 55 3.99 -19.09 1.03
C ILE A 55 4.41 -17.66 0.66
N TYR A 56 4.67 -16.79 1.64
CA TYR A 56 5.18 -15.43 1.38
C TYR A 56 6.50 -15.45 0.64
N ARG A 57 7.48 -16.25 1.09
CA ARG A 57 8.77 -16.42 0.38
C ARG A 57 8.58 -16.88 -1.06
N TYR A 58 7.65 -17.80 -1.31
CA TYR A 58 7.31 -18.23 -2.66
C TYR A 58 6.72 -17.11 -3.52
N ILE A 59 5.80 -16.31 -2.97
CA ILE A 59 5.21 -15.15 -3.67
C ILE A 59 6.26 -14.08 -3.96
N TYR A 60 7.16 -13.80 -3.02
CA TYR A 60 8.23 -12.82 -3.20
C TYR A 60 9.27 -13.28 -4.22
N HIS A 61 9.65 -14.56 -4.20
CA HIS A 61 10.49 -15.14 -5.24
C HIS A 61 9.80 -15.09 -6.61
N ASN A 62 8.49 -15.38 -6.69
CA ASN A 62 7.77 -15.23 -7.94
C ASN A 62 7.81 -13.79 -8.45
N LYS A 63 7.61 -12.80 -7.56
CA LYS A 63 7.71 -11.38 -7.88
C LYS A 63 9.11 -10.98 -8.36
N SER A 64 10.18 -11.45 -7.72
CA SER A 64 11.55 -11.14 -8.16
C SER A 64 11.87 -11.73 -9.54
N CYS A 65 11.23 -12.84 -9.91
CA CYS A 65 11.31 -13.41 -11.25
C CYS A 65 10.32 -12.80 -12.26
N GLY A 66 9.72 -11.63 -11.97
CA GLY A 66 8.77 -10.95 -12.86
C GLY A 66 7.32 -11.47 -12.81
N GLY A 67 7.02 -12.40 -11.91
CA GLY A 67 5.69 -12.96 -11.73
C GLY A 67 4.71 -12.05 -11.00
N ARG A 68 3.42 -12.34 -11.17
CA ARG A 68 2.31 -11.49 -10.72
C ARG A 68 1.50 -12.09 -9.55
N LEU A 69 1.99 -13.13 -8.87
CA LEU A 69 1.26 -13.75 -7.76
C LEU A 69 0.94 -12.77 -6.62
N TYR A 70 1.82 -11.80 -6.39
CA TYR A 70 1.63 -10.80 -5.33
C TYR A 70 0.39 -9.92 -5.52
N PHE A 71 -0.16 -9.80 -6.74
CA PHE A 71 -1.40 -9.06 -7.00
C PHE A 71 -2.64 -9.70 -6.37
N ARG A 72 -2.57 -10.99 -6.04
CA ARG A 72 -3.62 -11.74 -5.32
C ARG A 72 -3.61 -11.50 -3.81
N LEU A 73 -2.57 -10.84 -3.29
CA LEU A 73 -2.54 -10.45 -1.88
C LEU A 73 -3.43 -9.23 -1.65
N ARG A 74 -4.09 -9.16 -0.48
CA ARG A 74 -5.01 -8.08 -0.10
C ARG A 74 -4.43 -6.67 -0.31
N HIS A 75 -3.16 -6.49 0.05
CA HIS A 75 -2.46 -5.21 -0.11
C HIS A 75 -1.60 -5.14 -1.37
N LYS A 76 -1.62 -6.16 -2.24
CA LYS A 76 -0.78 -6.25 -3.45
C LYS A 76 0.69 -5.98 -3.19
N ASN A 77 1.17 -6.35 -1.99
CA ASN A 77 2.53 -6.05 -1.52
C ASN A 77 2.88 -4.55 -1.61
N LYS A 78 1.90 -3.66 -1.45
CA LYS A 78 2.08 -2.21 -1.35
C LYS A 78 2.75 -1.92 -0.02
N LYS A 79 3.87 -1.18 -0.06
CA LYS A 79 4.54 -0.73 1.15
C LYS A 79 3.60 0.17 1.95
N TYR A 80 3.56 -0.03 3.26
CA TYR A 80 2.86 0.87 4.16
C TYR A 80 3.51 2.25 4.08
N HIS A 81 2.72 3.31 3.95
CA HIS A 81 3.21 4.69 4.03
C HIS A 81 3.39 5.05 5.51
N LYS A 82 4.60 5.48 5.89
CA LYS A 82 4.86 5.96 7.26
C LYS A 82 4.00 7.19 7.55
N ARG A 83 3.47 7.31 8.77
CA ARG A 83 2.67 8.47 9.21
C ARG A 83 3.44 9.80 9.17
N SER A 84 4.78 9.76 9.14
CA SER A 84 5.64 10.93 9.06
C SER A 84 5.89 11.43 7.63
N ASN A 85 5.39 10.73 6.61
CA ASN A 85 5.45 11.27 5.25
C ASN A 85 4.47 12.45 5.19
N ASP A 86 4.88 13.56 4.57
CA ASP A 86 4.01 14.71 4.37
C ASP A 86 2.68 14.25 3.78
N TYR A 87 1.65 14.36 4.60
CA TYR A 87 0.29 14.10 4.20
C TYR A 87 -0.08 15.20 3.20
N ASN A 88 0.06 14.92 1.92
CA ASN A 88 -0.51 15.75 0.87
C ASN A 88 -2.04 15.52 0.83
N THR A 89 -2.71 15.75 1.97
CA THR A 89 -4.12 15.43 2.26
C THR A 89 -5.09 16.41 1.63
N ARG A 90 -4.62 17.60 1.24
CA ARG A 90 -5.53 18.65 0.75
C ARG A 90 -6.05 18.37 -0.66
N GLY A 91 -5.44 17.41 -1.37
CA GLY A 91 -5.69 17.24 -2.81
C GLY A 91 -5.32 18.50 -3.59
N ILE A 92 -5.36 18.40 -4.91
CA ILE A 92 -5.28 19.57 -5.79
C ILE A 92 -6.69 19.79 -6.32
N ILE A 93 -7.17 21.04 -6.35
CA ILE A 93 -8.46 21.39 -6.96
C ILE A 93 -8.45 20.88 -8.40
N LYS A 94 -9.37 19.95 -8.71
CA LYS A 94 -9.49 19.39 -10.06
C LYS A 94 -9.81 20.52 -11.05
N ASN A 95 -9.14 20.51 -12.20
CA ASN A 95 -9.31 21.52 -13.25
C ASN A 95 -9.04 22.97 -12.79
N ARG A 96 -8.13 23.18 -11.83
CA ARG A 96 -7.71 24.54 -11.46
C ARG A 96 -7.21 25.29 -12.70
N ILE A 97 -7.69 26.51 -12.89
CA ILE A 97 -7.21 27.41 -13.93
C ILE A 97 -6.04 28.20 -13.32
N SER A 98 -4.91 28.28 -14.01
CA SER A 98 -3.79 29.10 -13.52
C SER A 98 -4.20 30.57 -13.45
N ILE A 99 -3.70 31.30 -12.46
CA ILE A 99 -3.92 32.75 -12.38
C ILE A 99 -3.42 33.47 -13.64
N ASP A 100 -2.39 32.93 -14.29
CA ASP A 100 -1.85 33.45 -15.55
C ASP A 100 -2.84 33.39 -16.73
N LYS A 101 -3.87 32.55 -16.63
CA LYS A 101 -4.91 32.42 -17.66
C LYS A 101 -6.07 33.41 -17.46
N ARG A 102 -6.00 34.31 -16.46
CA ARG A 102 -7.07 35.28 -16.22
C ARG A 102 -7.22 36.27 -17.39
N PRO A 103 -8.45 36.67 -17.74
CA PRO A 103 -8.66 37.70 -18.75
C PRO A 103 -8.01 39.04 -18.36
N LYS A 104 -7.42 39.75 -19.33
CA LYS A 104 -6.78 41.07 -19.10
C LYS A 104 -7.70 42.12 -18.47
N VAL A 105 -9.02 41.98 -18.61
CA VAL A 105 -9.99 42.90 -18.00
C VAL A 105 -9.97 42.87 -16.47
N VAL A 106 -9.61 41.72 -15.87
CA VAL A 106 -9.52 41.56 -14.41
C VAL A 106 -8.40 42.45 -13.85
N GLU A 107 -7.25 42.50 -14.54
CA GLU A 107 -6.12 43.37 -14.16
C GLU A 107 -6.51 44.86 -14.12
N ARG A 108 -7.42 45.28 -14.99
CA ARG A 108 -7.85 46.69 -15.10
C ARG A 108 -8.76 47.13 -13.96
N LYS A 109 -9.28 46.21 -13.13
CA LYS A 109 -10.25 46.48 -12.05
C LYS A 109 -11.42 47.39 -12.45
N SER A 110 -11.80 47.32 -13.73
CA SER A 110 -12.74 48.26 -14.36
C SER A 110 -14.22 47.84 -14.29
N ARG A 111 -14.51 46.63 -13.83
CA ARG A 111 -15.88 46.08 -13.71
C ARG A 111 -16.12 45.56 -12.30
N VAL A 112 -17.37 45.62 -11.86
CA VAL A 112 -17.83 45.03 -10.59
C VAL A 112 -18.07 43.53 -10.78
N GLY A 113 -17.68 42.71 -9.80
CA GLY A 113 -17.98 41.28 -9.75
C GLY A 113 -16.78 40.32 -9.81
N ASP A 114 -15.57 40.84 -10.02
CA ASP A 114 -14.33 40.07 -9.85
C ASP A 114 -13.84 40.23 -8.41
N TRP A 115 -14.08 39.22 -7.57
CA TRP A 115 -13.60 39.20 -6.18
C TRP A 115 -12.19 38.61 -6.10
N GLU A 116 -11.26 39.32 -5.47
CA GLU A 116 -9.91 38.83 -5.16
C GLU A 116 -9.83 38.49 -3.67
N ILE A 117 -9.41 37.26 -3.35
CA ILE A 117 -9.23 36.80 -1.97
C ILE A 117 -7.79 36.29 -1.83
N ASP A 118 -6.97 37.06 -1.14
CA ASP A 118 -5.59 36.68 -0.83
C ASP A 118 -5.45 36.32 0.65
N THR A 119 -4.60 35.33 0.94
CA THR A 119 -4.26 34.95 2.32
C THR A 119 -2.76 35.12 2.52
N VAL A 120 -2.37 36.08 3.36
CA VAL A 120 -0.98 36.29 3.76
C VAL A 120 -0.74 35.52 5.05
N ILE A 121 0.26 34.64 5.04
CA ILE A 121 0.66 33.84 6.20
C ILE A 121 1.90 34.47 6.83
N GLY A 122 1.84 34.75 8.14
CA GLY A 122 2.96 35.30 8.91
C GLY A 122 4.12 34.32 9.06
N ALA A 123 5.29 34.83 9.43
CA ALA A 123 6.50 34.03 9.63
C ALA A 123 6.24 32.86 10.60
N ASN A 124 6.82 31.69 10.30
CA ASN A 124 6.62 30.45 11.04
C ASN A 124 5.14 30.01 11.18
N HIS A 125 4.27 30.40 10.25
CA HIS A 125 2.81 30.17 10.31
C HIS A 125 2.14 30.76 11.56
N LYS A 126 2.77 31.76 12.22
CA LYS A 126 2.26 32.39 13.44
C LYS A 126 1.32 33.56 13.13
N GLY A 127 0.27 33.29 12.36
CA GLY A 127 -0.78 34.25 12.01
C GLY A 127 -1.18 34.19 10.54
N ALA A 128 -2.41 34.61 10.25
CA ALA A 128 -2.93 34.73 8.90
C ALA A 128 -3.76 36.01 8.77
N LEU A 129 -3.58 36.72 7.66
CA LEU A 129 -4.40 37.85 7.24
C LEU A 129 -5.09 37.48 5.93
N VAL A 130 -6.40 37.73 5.86
CA VAL A 130 -7.18 37.53 4.65
C VAL A 130 -7.61 38.90 4.13
N THR A 131 -7.32 39.17 2.87
CA THR A 131 -7.78 40.38 2.18
C THR A 131 -8.80 40.01 1.14
N ILE A 132 -9.90 40.77 1.10
CA ILE A 132 -10.99 40.59 0.14
C ILE A 132 -11.16 41.93 -0.57
N VAL A 133 -11.03 41.94 -1.90
CA VAL A 133 -11.13 43.13 -2.76
C VAL A 133 -12.15 42.88 -3.86
#